data_AF-A0A2K8XAH9-F1
#
_entry.id   AF-A0A2K8XAH9-F1
#
_cell.length_a   1.000
_cell.length_b   1.000
_cell.length_c   1.000
_cell.angle_alpha   90.00
_cell.angle_beta   90.00
_cell.angle_gamma   90.00
#
_symmetry.space_group_name_H-M   'P 1'
#
loop_
_entity.id
_entity.type
_entity.pdbx_description
1 polymer ?
#
loop_
_entity_poly.entity_id
_entity_poly.type
_entity_poly.pdbx_seq_one_letter_code
_entity_poly.pdbx_strand_id
1 'polypeptide(L)' 'MGGGHGFFWPAKVVYPYSMIIAITNNQIGILAIIVAVLQVPIYGFIAHKKTKWTYLIFGIHLISAVICLNLPTETFSG' A
#
# COMPACT_ATOMS: atom_id res chain seq x y z
N MET A 1 -19.09 2.76 -14.13
CA MET A 1 -17.88 3.38 -14.70
C MET A 1 -16.71 2.48 -14.31
N GLY A 2 -16.38 1.50 -15.15
CA GLY A 2 -15.35 0.50 -14.86
C GLY A 2 -13.99 1.02 -15.28
N GLY A 3 -13.32 1.72 -14.36
CA GLY A 3 -12.01 2.35 -14.58
C GLY A 3 -10.86 1.35 -14.58
N GLY A 4 -10.72 0.60 -15.69
CA GLY A 4 -9.46 0.03 -16.14
C GLY A 4 -9.08 -1.34 -15.59
N HIS A 5 -8.73 -2.25 -16.52
CA HIS A 5 -7.77 -3.33 -16.31
C HIS A 5 -6.37 -2.76 -16.02
N GLY A 6 -6.27 -1.89 -15.02
CA GLY A 6 -5.06 -1.16 -14.70
C GLY A 6 -4.02 -2.11 -14.16
N PHE A 7 -2.78 -1.98 -14.63
CA PHE A 7 -1.63 -2.60 -13.99
C PHE A 7 -1.46 -1.98 -12.58
N PHE A 8 -2.16 -2.53 -11.58
CA PHE A 8 -2.12 -2.05 -10.18
C PHE A 8 -0.91 -2.59 -9.41
N TRP A 9 -0.12 -3.50 -9.99
CA TRP A 9 1.06 -4.05 -9.32
C TRP A 9 2.06 -2.99 -8.82
N PRO A 10 2.31 -1.84 -9.50
CA PRO A 10 3.20 -0.83 -8.97
C PRO A 10 2.64 -0.22 -7.68
N ALA A 11 1.33 0.04 -7.64
CA ALA A 11 0.66 0.55 -6.44
C ALA A 11 0.67 -0.49 -5.30
N LYS A 12 0.52 -1.78 -5.61
CA LYS A 12 0.61 -2.86 -4.61
C LYS A 12 2.01 -2.99 -4.00
N VAL A 13 3.06 -2.74 -4.80
CA VAL A 13 4.45 -2.77 -4.32
C VAL A 13 4.77 -1.51 -3.53
N VAL A 14 4.42 -0.33 -4.04
CA VAL A 14 4.81 0.94 -3.41
C VAL A 14 3.93 1.29 -2.22
N TYR A 15 2.63 0.95 -2.25
CA TYR A 15 1.65 1.31 -1.22
C TYR A 15 0.84 0.09 -0.73
N PRO A 16 1.50 -0.96 -0.21
CA PRO A 16 0.86 -2.22 0.11
C PRO A 16 -0.26 -2.08 1.14
N TYR A 17 -0.08 -1.25 2.18
CA TYR A 17 -1.10 -1.09 3.22
C TYR A 17 -2.36 -0.39 2.70
N SER A 18 -2.19 0.69 1.94
CA SER A 18 -3.29 1.41 1.32
C SER A 18 -4.05 0.50 0.35
N MET A 19 -3.33 -0.27 -0.46
CA MET A 19 -3.92 -1.21 -1.41
C MET A 19 -4.64 -2.38 -0.72
N ILE A 20 -4.09 -2.95 0.36
CA ILE A 20 -4.79 -3.98 1.15
C ILE A 20 -6.12 -3.42 1.68
N ILE A 21 -6.12 -2.19 2.21
CA ILE A 21 -7.35 -1.53 2.68
C ILE A 21 -8.33 -1.34 1.52
N ALA A 22 -7.86 -0.81 0.39
CA ALA A 22 -8.72 -0.56 -0.77
C ALA A 22 -9.35 -1.85 -1.31
N ILE A 23 -8.54 -2.91 -1.47
CA ILE A 23 -9.00 -4.22 -1.93
C ILE A 23 -10.04 -4.81 -0.98
N THR A 24 -9.77 -4.79 0.32
CA THR A 24 -10.69 -5.35 1.33
C THR A 24 -12.03 -4.61 1.35
N ASN A 25 -12.02 -3.31 1.07
CA ASN A 25 -13.22 -2.49 1.00
C ASN A 25 -13.84 -2.39 -0.40
N ASN A 26 -13.25 -3.05 -1.40
CA ASN A 26 -13.60 -2.96 -2.82
C ASN A 26 -13.71 -1.51 -3.36
N GLN A 27 -12.99 -0.55 -2.76
CA GLN A 27 -12.98 0.85 -3.17
C GLN A 27 -11.75 1.59 -2.62
N ILE A 28 -11.28 2.62 -3.35
CA ILE A 28 -10.25 3.54 -2.84
C ILE A 28 -10.92 4.59 -1.96
N GLY A 29 -11.16 4.25 -0.70
CA GLY A 29 -11.77 5.13 0.28
C GLY A 29 -10.80 6.13 0.91
N ILE A 30 -11.36 7.12 1.62
CA ILE A 30 -10.60 8.16 2.35
C ILE A 30 -9.53 7.55 3.27
N LEU A 31 -9.85 6.45 3.94
CA LEU A 31 -8.90 5.76 4.83
C LEU A 31 -7.66 5.25 4.07
N ALA A 32 -7.87 4.60 2.91
CA ALA A 32 -6.77 4.11 2.08
C ALA A 32 -5.89 5.28 1.59
N ILE A 33 -6.49 6.41 1.23
CA ILE A 33 -5.78 7.62 0.81
C ILE A 33 -4.92 8.18 1.94
N ILE A 34 -5.48 8.34 3.14
CA ILE A 34 -4.74 8.83 4.31
C ILE A 34 -3.53 7.94 4.59
N VAL A 35 -3.72 6.61 4.56
CA VAL A 35 -2.63 5.66 4.78
C VAL A 35 -1.54 5.78 3.71
N ALA A 36 -1.89 5.93 2.43
CA ALA A 36 -0.92 6.12 1.35
C ALA A 36 -0.08 7.40 1.55
N VAL A 37 -0.74 8.51 1.90
CA VAL A 37 -0.08 9.81 2.14
C VAL A 37 0.85 9.74 3.34
N LEU A 38 0.44 9.08 4.42
CA LEU A 38 1.24 8.97 5.64
C LEU A 38 2.38 7.96 5.54
N GLN A 39 2.28 6.95 4.67
CA GLN A 39 3.29 5.89 4.55
C GLN A 39 4.69 6.46 4.26
N VAL A 40 4.80 7.36 3.28
CA VAL A 40 6.09 7.96 2.86
C VAL A 40 6.75 8.80 3.95
N PRO A 41 6.07 9.79 4.59
CA PRO A 41 6.68 10.57 5.66
C PRO A 41 7.00 9.73 6.90
N ILE A 42 6.19 8.72 7.23
CA ILE A 42 6.50 7.78 8.33
C ILE A 42 7.79 7.03 8.03
N TYR A 43 7.95 6.51 6.81
CA TYR A 43 9.16 5.81 6.39
C TYR A 43 10.38 6.74 6.41
N GLY A 44 10.25 7.95 5.87
CA GLY A 44 11.32 8.95 5.87
C GLY A 44 11.74 9.35 7.30
N PHE A 45 10.77 9.57 8.19
CA PHE A 45 11.04 9.92 9.59
C PHE A 45 11.79 8.79 10.31
N ILE A 46 11.36 7.54 10.12
CA ILE A 46 11.98 6.40 10.80
C ILE A 46 13.37 6.10 10.21
N ALA A 47 13.52 6.20 8.89
CA ALA A 47 14.82 6.08 8.23
C ALA A 47 15.83 7.13 8.73
N HIS A 48 15.37 8.36 8.95
CA HIS A 48 16.21 9.45 9.43
C HIS A 48 16.60 9.30 10.91
N LYS A 49 15.65 8.96 11.80
CA LYS A 49 15.89 8.93 13.25
C LYS A 49 16.40 7.60 13.80
N LYS A 50 16.10 6.49 13.12
CA LYS A 50 16.20 5.14 13.71
C LYS A 50 16.59 4.10 12.65
N THR A 51 17.83 4.17 12.16
CA THR A 51 18.36 3.30 11.09
C THR A 51 18.19 1.79 11.34
N LYS A 52 18.28 1.32 12.60
CA LYS A 52 18.05 -0.09 12.95
C LYS A 52 16.60 -0.54 12.67
N TRP A 53 15.64 0.37 12.83
CA TRP A 53 14.21 0.09 12.60
C TRP A 53 13.84 0.14 11.11
N THR A 54 14.68 0.77 10.28
CA THR A 54 14.51 0.82 8.83
C THR A 54 14.46 -0.58 8.23
N TYR A 55 15.38 -1.47 8.64
CA TYR A 55 15.39 -2.86 8.14
C TYR A 55 14.14 -3.63 8.54
N LEU A 56 13.66 -3.45 9.77
CA LEU A 56 12.43 -4.08 10.24
C LEU A 56 11.22 -3.61 9.41
N ILE A 57 11.08 -2.30 9.22
CA ILE A 57 9.97 -1.71 8.45
C ILE A 57 10.03 -2.11 7.00
N PHE A 58 11.23 -2.15 6.40
CA PHE A 58 11.42 -2.63 5.05
C PHE A 58 11.01 -4.11 4.92
N GLY A 59 11.35 -4.95 5.90
CA GLY A 59 10.88 -6.32 5.96
C GLY A 59 9.35 -6.43 6.04
N ILE A 60 8.71 -5.66 6.92
CA ILE A 60 7.24 -5.63 7.04
C ILE A 60 6.59 -5.13 5.74
N HIS A 61 7.18 -4.11 5.11
CA HIS A 61 6.72 -3.58 3.82
C HIS A 61 6.79 -4.63 2.73
N LEU A 62 7.93 -5.32 2.60
CA LEU A 62 8.12 -6.42 1.63
C LEU A 62 7.09 -7.53 1.83
N ILE A 63 6.91 -7.99 3.06
CA ILE A 63 5.90 -9.02 3.38
C ILE A 63 4.50 -8.54 2.97
N SER A 64 4.18 -7.29 3.28
CA SER A 64 2.89 -6.69 2.96
C SER A 64 2.70 -6.52 1.45
N ALA A 65 3.75 -6.17 0.71
CA ALA A 65 3.75 -6.10 -0.75
C ALA A 65 3.53 -7.48 -1.39
N VAL A 66 4.20 -8.51 -0.88
CA VAL A 66 3.98 -9.90 -1.33
C VAL A 66 2.53 -10.33 -1.06
N ILE A 67 2.00 -10.07 0.13
CA ILE A 67 0.57 -10.34 0.44
C ILE A 67 -0.33 -9.59 -0.54
N CYS A 68 -0.11 -8.29 -0.72
CA CYS A 68 -0.94 -7.44 -1.58
C CYS A 68 -0.92 -7.88 -3.05
N LEU A 69 0.24 -8.31 -3.57
CA LEU A 69 0.38 -8.85 -4.92
C LEU A 69 -0.44 -10.13 -5.14
N ASN A 70 -0.63 -10.94 -4.10
CA ASN A 70 -1.44 -12.15 -4.14
C ASN A 70 -2.94 -11.93 -3.90
N LEU A 71 -3.35 -10.71 -3.49
CA LEU A 71 -4.76 -10.39 -3.35
C LEU A 71 -5.40 -10.10 -4.73
N PRO A 72 -6.61 -10.60 -5.01
CA PRO A 72 -7.31 -10.23 -6.23
C PRO A 72 -7.64 -8.74 -6.23
N THR A 73 -7.41 -8.08 -7.36
CA THR A 73 -7.82 -6.69 -7.59
C THR A 73 -8.88 -6.74 -8.66
N GLU A 74 -10.14 -6.80 -8.23
CA GLU A 74 -11.28 -6.47 -9.08
C GLU A 74 -11.20 -4.97 -9.42
N THR A 75 -11.71 -4.56 -10.57
CA THR A 75 -11.80 -3.13 -10.91
C THR A 75 -12.60 -2.41 -9.84
N PHE A 76 -11.96 -1.51 -9.09
CA PHE A 76 -12.63 -0.74 -8.04
C PHE A 76 -13.82 0.04 -8.64
N SER A 77 -15.03 -0.24 -8.14
CA SER A 77 -16.24 0.49 -8.52
C SER A 77 -16.36 1.73 -7.64
N GLY A 78 -15.66 2.80 -8.02
CA GLY A 78 -15.90 4.14 -7.48
C GLY A 78 -17.19 4.74 -8.03
#